data_AF-A0A2D6MGS5-F1
#
_entry.id   AF-A0A2D6MGS5-F1
#
_cell.length_a   1.000
_cell.length_b   1.000
_cell.length_c   1.000
_cell.angle_alpha   90.00
_cell.angle_beta   90.00
_cell.angle_gamma   90.00
#
_symmetry.space_group_name_H-M   'P 1'
#
loop_
_entity.id
_entity.type
_entity.pdbx_description
1 polymer ?
#
loop_
_entity_poly.entity_id
_entity_poly.type
_entity_poly.pdbx_seq_one_letter_code
_entity_poly.pdbx_strand_id
1 'polypeptide(L)'
;MLLPVAGCSNDFTMIDRAETHVIIDSFTQADRIDSLDVLVVLDTSCSMNDNFANVATGMDILRLDIESLTMNYQFGYITADSTRLGYLGPYSSSSSQIDMLMAPSLLPTSFYEEGFLAAYTFLTSQTGGEFSRPDADFLLFLISDEDEQSNISPDAFRSWMSAMFVDVDHDIVSITTVEDPDSLCSFWSDVGHKYIELASLYGKDEIDICGSDWSLWLSDSSFITKMKDSIVLSEDDPIVKSMVVYIERQITNDWVYIPETNTVSLGFTPDYGELVEVGYKISL
;
A
#
# COMPACT_ATOMS: atom_id res chain seq x y z
N MET A 1 65.74 62.32 -26.81
CA MET A 1 64.36 62.78 -26.57
C MET A 1 63.47 61.55 -26.70
N LEU A 2 62.70 61.23 -25.65
CA LEU A 2 62.15 59.90 -25.36
C LEU A 2 61.10 59.39 -26.37
N LEU A 3 61.15 58.09 -26.67
CA LEU A 3 60.10 57.29 -27.31
C LEU A 3 58.99 56.93 -26.30
N PRO A 4 57.72 56.81 -26.72
CA PRO A 4 56.62 56.43 -25.85
C PRO A 4 56.54 54.90 -25.72
N VAL A 5 56.40 54.40 -24.49
CA VAL A 5 56.00 53.01 -24.22
C VAL A 5 54.49 53.02 -24.03
N ALA A 6 53.76 52.50 -25.02
CA ALA A 6 52.34 52.20 -24.90
C ALA A 6 52.20 50.93 -24.04
N GLY A 7 51.65 51.07 -22.83
CA GLY A 7 51.27 49.96 -21.98
C GLY A 7 49.94 49.38 -22.46
N CYS A 8 49.95 48.14 -22.92
CA CYS A 8 48.72 47.35 -23.08
C CYS A 8 48.28 46.85 -21.70
N SER A 9 47.17 47.39 -21.18
CA SER A 9 46.41 46.75 -20.10
C SER A 9 45.56 45.65 -20.71
N ASN A 10 45.95 44.39 -20.50
CA ASN A 10 45.08 43.26 -20.80
C ASN A 10 44.06 43.13 -19.68
N ASP A 11 42.81 43.51 -19.93
CA ASP A 11 41.66 43.13 -19.13
C ASP A 11 41.41 41.63 -19.33
N PHE A 12 41.83 40.82 -18.36
CA PHE A 12 41.38 39.43 -18.25
C PHE A 12 40.21 39.39 -17.26
N THR A 13 38.99 39.28 -17.78
CA THR A 13 37.85 38.81 -16.98
C THR A 13 38.02 37.31 -16.76
N MET A 14 38.41 36.93 -15.55
CA MET A 14 38.27 35.55 -15.06
C MET A 14 36.78 35.24 -14.99
N ILE A 15 36.26 34.54 -15.99
CA ILE A 15 34.96 33.89 -15.88
C ILE A 15 35.22 32.62 -15.08
N ASP A 16 34.95 32.68 -13.79
CA ASP A 16 34.90 31.51 -12.93
C ASP A 16 33.75 30.63 -13.43
N ARG A 17 34.06 29.68 -14.33
CA ARG A 17 33.11 28.66 -14.73
C ARG A 17 33.10 27.64 -13.62
N ALA A 18 32.17 27.80 -12.68
CA ALA A 18 31.79 26.70 -11.80
C ALA A 18 31.57 25.46 -12.66
N GLU A 19 32.30 24.38 -12.37
CA GLU A 19 32.13 23.11 -13.08
C GLU A 19 30.78 22.52 -12.70
N THR A 20 29.79 22.67 -13.58
CA THR A 20 28.46 22.09 -13.38
C THR A 20 28.38 20.72 -14.01
N HIS A 21 27.93 19.73 -13.24
CA HIS A 21 27.64 18.37 -13.73
C HIS A 21 26.14 18.22 -13.97
N VAL A 22 25.76 17.39 -14.95
CA VAL A 22 24.36 17.05 -15.24
C VAL A 22 24.10 15.66 -14.68
N ILE A 23 23.06 15.55 -13.86
CA ILE A 23 22.58 14.32 -13.24
C ILE A 23 21.20 14.02 -13.81
N ILE A 24 20.88 12.73 -13.96
CA ILE A 24 19.55 12.25 -14.34
C ILE A 24 19.17 11.19 -13.32
N ASP A 25 18.15 11.46 -12.54
CA ASP A 25 17.47 10.46 -11.72
C ASP A 25 16.20 10.02 -12.44
N SER A 26 15.88 8.73 -12.36
CA SER A 26 14.69 8.20 -13.02
C SER A 26 14.06 7.05 -12.25
N PHE A 27 12.76 6.86 -12.49
CA PHE A 27 12.05 5.65 -12.12
C PHE A 27 11.07 5.29 -13.23
N THR A 28 10.82 4.00 -13.42
CA THR A 28 9.70 3.50 -14.21
C THR A 28 8.55 3.22 -13.26
N GLN A 29 7.33 3.62 -13.61
CA GLN A 29 6.17 3.21 -12.84
C GLN A 29 6.07 1.69 -12.80
N ALA A 30 5.55 1.19 -11.68
CA ALA A 30 5.31 -0.23 -11.55
C ALA A 30 4.45 -0.72 -12.73
N ASP A 31 4.57 -2.00 -13.05
CA ASP A 31 3.56 -2.64 -13.88
C ASP A 31 2.28 -2.82 -13.04
N ARG A 32 1.15 -2.97 -13.73
CA ARG A 32 -0.10 -3.34 -13.06
C ARG A 32 0.12 -4.66 -12.32
N ILE A 33 -0.53 -4.81 -11.17
CA ILE A 33 -0.59 -6.11 -10.47
C ILE A 33 -1.09 -7.15 -11.47
N ASP A 34 -0.30 -8.20 -11.70
CA ASP A 34 -0.67 -9.27 -12.63
C ASP A 34 -1.69 -10.20 -11.97
N SER A 35 -1.42 -10.64 -10.73
CA SER A 35 -2.33 -11.50 -9.96
C SER A 35 -2.33 -11.20 -8.47
N LEU A 36 -3.50 -11.33 -7.84
CA LEU A 36 -3.72 -10.95 -6.44
C LEU A 36 -4.53 -12.01 -5.69
N ASP A 37 -4.06 -12.45 -4.53
CA ASP A 37 -4.78 -13.30 -3.61
C ASP A 37 -5.23 -12.50 -2.40
N VAL A 38 -6.54 -12.49 -2.13
CA VAL A 38 -7.13 -11.75 -1.01
C VAL A 38 -7.71 -12.73 0.00
N LEU A 39 -7.12 -12.81 1.18
CA LEU A 39 -7.66 -13.60 2.29
C LEU A 39 -8.37 -12.68 3.28
N VAL A 40 -9.65 -12.92 3.51
CA VAL A 40 -10.46 -12.22 4.51
C VAL A 40 -10.62 -13.10 5.73
N VAL A 41 -10.04 -12.68 6.85
CA VAL A 41 -10.22 -13.27 8.16
C VAL A 41 -11.29 -12.47 8.87
N LEU A 42 -12.44 -13.09 9.05
CA LEU A 42 -13.63 -12.44 9.56
C LEU A 42 -13.99 -12.99 10.93
N ASP A 43 -14.11 -12.12 11.92
CA ASP A 43 -14.83 -12.45 13.12
C ASP A 43 -16.32 -12.67 12.80
N THR A 44 -16.80 -13.85 13.20
CA THR A 44 -18.18 -14.30 13.01
C THR A 44 -18.83 -14.62 14.35
N SER A 45 -18.30 -14.05 15.44
CA SER A 45 -18.89 -14.05 16.77
C SER A 45 -20.29 -13.42 16.76
N CYS A 46 -20.99 -13.51 17.90
CA CYS A 46 -22.34 -12.99 18.01
C CYS A 46 -22.41 -11.45 17.99
N SER A 47 -21.33 -10.76 18.34
CA SER A 47 -21.26 -9.29 18.33
C SER A 47 -21.23 -8.75 16.89
N MET A 48 -20.60 -9.47 15.97
CA MET A 48 -20.46 -9.12 14.55
C MET A 48 -21.72 -9.25 13.67
N ASN A 49 -22.86 -9.69 14.21
CA ASN A 49 -24.04 -10.07 13.42
C ASN A 49 -24.68 -8.90 12.65
N ASP A 50 -24.52 -7.65 13.11
CA ASP A 50 -24.97 -6.45 12.40
C ASP A 50 -23.92 -5.89 11.42
N ASN A 51 -22.66 -6.32 11.52
CA ASN A 51 -21.58 -5.87 10.63
C ASN A 51 -21.49 -6.64 9.31
N PHE A 52 -22.08 -7.84 9.18
CA PHE A 52 -21.96 -8.65 7.95
C PHE A 52 -22.44 -7.95 6.68
N ALA A 53 -23.47 -7.10 6.77
CA ALA A 53 -23.94 -6.33 5.63
C ALA A 53 -22.92 -5.26 5.19
N ASN A 54 -22.27 -4.60 6.15
CA ASN A 54 -21.20 -3.64 5.89
C ASN A 54 -19.98 -4.34 5.30
N VAL A 55 -19.61 -5.50 5.86
CA VAL A 55 -18.54 -6.35 5.33
C VAL A 55 -18.81 -6.73 3.88
N ALA A 56 -19.99 -7.26 3.58
CA ALA A 56 -20.34 -7.66 2.23
C ALA A 56 -20.28 -6.48 1.24
N THR A 57 -20.78 -5.31 1.64
CA THR A 57 -20.78 -4.10 0.79
C THR A 57 -19.36 -3.59 0.54
N GLY A 58 -18.52 -3.52 1.59
CA GLY A 58 -17.13 -3.10 1.47
C GLY A 58 -16.31 -4.05 0.59
N MET A 59 -16.53 -5.36 0.71
CA MET A 59 -15.86 -6.36 -0.12
C MET A 59 -16.28 -6.32 -1.59
N ASP A 60 -17.53 -5.92 -1.90
CA ASP A 60 -17.96 -5.75 -3.30
C ASP A 60 -17.35 -4.51 -3.95
N ILE A 61 -17.22 -3.41 -3.19
CA ILE A 61 -16.49 -2.23 -3.65
C ILE A 61 -15.03 -2.61 -3.90
N LEU A 62 -14.39 -3.30 -2.95
CA LEU A 62 -13.02 -3.79 -3.10
C LEU A 62 -12.81 -4.67 -4.33
N ARG A 63 -13.75 -5.57 -4.59
CA ARG A 63 -13.73 -6.40 -5.80
C ARG A 63 -13.74 -5.55 -7.06
N LEU A 64 -14.62 -4.53 -7.15
CA LEU A 64 -14.72 -3.66 -8.32
C LEU A 64 -13.42 -2.89 -8.57
N ASP A 65 -12.79 -2.42 -7.51
CA ASP A 65 -11.52 -1.68 -7.62
C ASP A 65 -10.37 -2.62 -8.02
N ILE A 66 -10.29 -3.83 -7.45
CA ILE A 66 -9.33 -4.85 -7.90
C ILE A 66 -9.56 -5.21 -9.37
N GLU A 67 -10.81 -5.39 -9.81
CA GLU A 67 -11.15 -5.68 -11.20
C GLU A 67 -10.74 -4.57 -12.18
N SER A 68 -10.63 -3.33 -11.70
CA SER A 68 -10.10 -2.22 -12.49
C SER A 68 -8.59 -2.35 -12.78
N LEU A 69 -7.88 -3.13 -11.95
CA LEU A 69 -6.44 -3.35 -11.99
C LEU A 69 -6.11 -4.69 -12.66
N THR A 70 -6.73 -5.78 -12.19
CA THR A 70 -6.55 -7.13 -12.69
C THR A 70 -7.81 -7.99 -12.58
N MET A 71 -8.02 -8.86 -13.57
CA MET A 71 -9.07 -9.89 -13.54
C MET A 71 -8.58 -11.22 -12.94
N ASN A 72 -7.28 -11.32 -12.62
CA ASN A 72 -6.62 -12.52 -12.12
C ASN A 72 -6.49 -12.50 -10.59
N TYR A 73 -7.62 -12.37 -9.91
CA TYR A 73 -7.70 -12.36 -8.46
C TYR A 73 -8.44 -13.57 -7.91
N GLN A 74 -8.24 -13.86 -6.63
CA GLN A 74 -9.12 -14.73 -5.87
C GLN A 74 -9.33 -14.25 -4.44
N PHE A 75 -10.56 -14.35 -3.95
CA PHE A 75 -10.94 -14.11 -2.57
C PHE A 75 -11.16 -15.42 -1.82
N GLY A 76 -10.58 -15.53 -0.64
CA GLY A 76 -10.90 -16.54 0.36
C GLY A 76 -11.45 -15.88 1.60
N TYR A 77 -12.44 -16.50 2.23
CA TYR A 77 -13.00 -16.05 3.51
C TYR A 77 -12.78 -17.15 4.53
N ILE A 78 -12.24 -16.80 5.69
CA ILE A 78 -12.09 -17.70 6.83
C ILE A 78 -12.65 -17.05 8.10
N THR A 79 -13.02 -17.88 9.07
CA THR A 79 -13.36 -17.40 10.41
C THR A 79 -12.11 -17.02 11.19
N ALA A 80 -12.21 -16.02 12.06
CA ALA A 80 -11.16 -15.65 13.01
C ALA A 80 -11.04 -16.63 14.19
N ASP A 81 -11.36 -17.92 14.02
CA ASP A 81 -11.32 -18.93 15.09
C ASP A 81 -10.49 -20.14 14.61
N SER A 82 -9.32 -20.31 15.22
CA SER A 82 -8.38 -21.38 14.85
C SER A 82 -8.90 -22.78 15.19
N THR A 83 -9.78 -22.89 16.18
CA THR A 83 -10.36 -24.16 16.64
C THR A 83 -11.59 -24.56 15.83
N ARG A 84 -12.22 -23.59 15.16
CA ARG A 84 -13.44 -23.77 14.37
C ARG A 84 -13.34 -23.13 12.99
N LEU A 85 -12.18 -23.30 12.36
CA LEU A 85 -11.84 -22.68 11.09
C LEU A 85 -12.85 -23.03 9.98
N GLY A 86 -13.64 -22.03 9.57
CA GLY A 86 -14.43 -22.05 8.35
C GLY A 86 -13.62 -21.57 7.16
N TYR A 87 -13.96 -22.04 5.95
CA TYR A 87 -13.39 -21.54 4.71
C TYR A 87 -14.43 -21.51 3.60
N LEU A 88 -14.48 -20.40 2.86
CA LEU A 88 -15.28 -20.22 1.65
C LEU A 88 -14.42 -19.57 0.56
N GLY A 89 -14.47 -20.15 -0.64
CA GLY A 89 -13.70 -19.70 -1.80
C GLY A 89 -12.99 -20.87 -2.51
N PRO A 90 -12.07 -20.57 -3.45
CA PRO A 90 -11.74 -19.22 -3.92
C PRO A 90 -12.85 -18.62 -4.78
N TYR A 91 -13.15 -17.33 -4.59
CA TYR A 91 -14.02 -16.55 -5.47
C TYR A 91 -13.18 -15.74 -6.44
N SER A 92 -13.42 -15.88 -7.73
CA SER A 92 -12.66 -15.18 -8.79
C SER A 92 -13.60 -14.36 -9.67
N SER A 93 -13.06 -13.76 -10.73
CA SER A 93 -13.84 -13.09 -11.78
C SER A 93 -14.88 -13.97 -12.49
N SER A 94 -14.79 -15.30 -12.31
CA SER A 94 -15.78 -16.25 -12.83
C SER A 94 -16.89 -16.59 -11.83
N SER A 95 -16.76 -16.19 -10.57
CA SER A 95 -17.71 -16.48 -9.50
C SER A 95 -18.92 -15.53 -9.56
N SER A 96 -20.06 -16.00 -9.06
CA SER A 96 -21.25 -15.13 -8.92
C SER A 96 -20.99 -14.05 -7.88
N GLN A 97 -21.28 -12.80 -8.21
CA GLN A 97 -21.25 -11.69 -7.25
C GLN A 97 -22.11 -11.99 -6.02
N ILE A 98 -23.25 -12.65 -6.20
CA ILE A 98 -24.14 -13.03 -5.10
C ILE A 98 -23.44 -14.02 -4.16
N ASP A 99 -22.69 -14.99 -4.68
CA ASP A 99 -22.04 -15.99 -3.84
C ASP A 99 -20.93 -15.36 -2.97
N MET A 100 -20.21 -14.38 -3.53
CA MET A 100 -19.18 -13.64 -2.80
C MET A 100 -19.80 -12.70 -1.76
N LEU A 101 -20.86 -11.96 -2.11
CA LEU A 101 -21.61 -11.11 -1.17
C LEU A 101 -22.19 -11.90 0.01
N MET A 102 -22.58 -13.15 -0.22
CA MET A 102 -23.13 -14.03 0.81
C MET A 102 -22.05 -14.69 1.66
N ALA A 103 -20.77 -14.70 1.24
CA ALA A 103 -19.71 -15.42 1.92
C ALA A 103 -19.56 -15.06 3.42
N PRO A 104 -19.57 -13.76 3.83
CA PRO A 104 -19.53 -13.41 5.25
C PRO A 104 -20.63 -14.07 6.09
N SER A 105 -21.85 -14.16 5.55
CA SER A 105 -23.01 -14.74 6.24
C SER A 105 -23.06 -16.27 6.21
N LEU A 106 -22.27 -16.91 5.34
CA LEU A 106 -22.23 -18.36 5.18
C LEU A 106 -21.12 -19.02 5.99
N LEU A 107 -20.16 -18.23 6.49
CA LEU A 107 -19.16 -18.73 7.42
C LEU A 107 -19.84 -19.23 8.72
N PRO A 108 -19.32 -20.32 9.32
CA PRO A 108 -19.82 -20.76 10.62
C PRO A 108 -19.49 -19.71 11.68
N THR A 109 -20.34 -19.54 12.70
CA THR A 109 -20.08 -18.62 13.82
C THR A 109 -18.69 -18.87 14.48
N SER A 110 -18.05 -17.89 15.09
CA SER A 110 -16.84 -18.06 15.91
C SER A 110 -17.20 -18.19 17.39
N PHE A 111 -16.26 -18.65 18.22
CA PHE A 111 -16.26 -18.35 19.66
C PHE A 111 -15.02 -17.59 20.15
N TYR A 112 -13.98 -17.56 19.33
CA TYR A 112 -12.75 -16.84 19.60
C TYR A 112 -12.45 -15.91 18.44
N GLU A 113 -11.79 -14.81 18.78
CA GLU A 113 -11.36 -13.74 17.91
C GLU A 113 -9.82 -13.84 17.79
N GLU A 114 -9.34 -14.98 17.28
CA GLU A 114 -7.93 -15.35 17.07
C GLU A 114 -7.52 -15.25 15.58
N GLY A 115 -7.74 -14.10 14.95
CA GLY A 115 -7.47 -13.83 13.54
C GLY A 115 -6.02 -14.17 13.12
N PHE A 116 -5.01 -13.90 13.96
CA PHE A 116 -3.62 -14.22 13.61
C PHE A 116 -3.39 -15.73 13.56
N LEU A 117 -3.89 -16.45 14.58
CA LEU A 117 -3.72 -17.90 14.65
C LEU A 117 -4.58 -18.61 13.60
N ALA A 118 -5.77 -18.08 13.28
CA ALA A 118 -6.62 -18.58 12.21
C ALA A 118 -5.94 -18.43 10.84
N ALA A 119 -5.40 -17.26 10.52
CA ALA A 119 -4.64 -17.01 9.30
C ALA A 119 -3.45 -17.95 9.17
N TYR A 120 -2.64 -18.06 10.23
CA TYR A 120 -1.50 -18.98 10.30
C TYR A 120 -1.95 -20.43 10.05
N THR A 121 -3.00 -20.87 10.74
CA THR A 121 -3.50 -22.24 10.65
C THR A 121 -4.03 -22.55 9.25
N PHE A 122 -4.77 -21.61 8.64
CA PHE A 122 -5.28 -21.76 7.29
C PHE A 122 -4.13 -21.84 6.28
N LEU A 123 -3.26 -20.83 6.26
CA LEU A 123 -2.20 -20.67 5.26
C LEU A 123 -1.13 -21.77 5.34
N THR A 124 -0.94 -22.40 6.50
CA THR A 124 -0.05 -23.57 6.65
C THR A 124 -0.73 -24.92 6.40
N SER A 125 -2.06 -24.92 6.20
CA SER A 125 -2.81 -26.12 5.83
C SER A 125 -2.67 -26.43 4.34
N GLN A 126 -3.05 -27.66 3.94
CA GLN A 126 -3.10 -28.02 2.52
C GLN A 126 -4.02 -27.09 1.73
N THR A 127 -5.21 -26.77 2.27
CA THR A 127 -6.19 -25.91 1.59
C THR A 127 -5.66 -24.48 1.43
N GLY A 128 -5.00 -23.93 2.45
CA GLY A 128 -4.39 -22.60 2.35
C GLY A 128 -3.21 -22.57 1.39
N GLY A 129 -2.41 -23.64 1.32
CA GLY A 129 -1.35 -23.76 0.32
C GLY A 129 -1.86 -23.94 -1.11
N GLU A 130 -3.05 -24.50 -1.31
CA GLU A 130 -3.73 -24.56 -2.62
C GLU A 130 -4.40 -23.22 -2.97
N PHE A 131 -4.85 -22.46 -1.97
CA PHE A 131 -5.36 -21.12 -2.13
C PHE A 131 -4.24 -20.14 -2.50
N SER A 132 -3.19 -20.02 -1.70
CA SER A 132 -2.11 -19.07 -1.90
C SER A 132 -1.23 -19.44 -3.09
N ARG A 133 -1.33 -18.69 -4.19
CA ARG A 133 -0.53 -18.89 -5.40
C ARG A 133 0.89 -18.32 -5.20
N PRO A 134 1.93 -19.03 -5.64
CA PRO A 134 3.32 -18.64 -5.37
C PRO A 134 3.76 -17.36 -6.10
N ASP A 135 3.11 -17.01 -7.20
CA ASP A 135 3.45 -15.84 -8.03
C ASP A 135 2.41 -14.70 -7.92
N ALA A 136 1.45 -14.82 -6.98
CA ALA A 136 0.43 -13.80 -6.75
C ALA A 136 0.81 -12.93 -5.55
N ASP A 137 0.66 -11.62 -5.70
CA ASP A 137 0.72 -10.71 -4.56
C ASP A 137 -0.38 -11.07 -3.57
N PHE A 138 -0.15 -10.83 -2.28
CA PHE A 138 -1.05 -11.30 -1.23
C PHE A 138 -1.58 -10.15 -0.36
N LEU A 139 -2.89 -10.11 -0.15
CA LEU A 139 -3.55 -9.12 0.68
C LEU A 139 -4.37 -9.81 1.78
N LEU A 140 -4.05 -9.51 3.03
CA LEU A 140 -4.77 -10.03 4.20
C LEU A 140 -5.70 -8.97 4.77
N PHE A 141 -6.99 -9.28 4.86
CA PHE A 141 -7.95 -8.52 5.66
C PHE A 141 -8.17 -9.20 7.00
N LEU A 142 -8.10 -8.42 8.07
CA LEU A 142 -8.42 -8.84 9.44
C LEU A 142 -9.57 -7.96 9.91
N ILE A 143 -10.74 -8.56 10.11
CA ILE A 143 -11.99 -7.84 10.39
C ILE A 143 -12.59 -8.37 11.69
N SER A 144 -12.63 -7.53 12.74
CA SER A 144 -13.10 -7.91 14.08
C SER A 144 -13.58 -6.69 14.87
N ASP A 145 -14.70 -6.79 15.59
CA ASP A 145 -15.15 -5.75 16.52
C ASP A 145 -14.55 -5.88 17.94
N GLU A 146 -13.66 -6.85 18.14
CA GLU A 146 -12.89 -7.09 19.37
C GLU A 146 -11.37 -7.25 19.10
N ASP A 147 -10.55 -7.26 20.17
CA ASP A 147 -9.09 -7.46 20.07
C ASP A 147 -8.70 -8.87 19.63
N GLU A 148 -7.50 -8.99 19.06
CA GLU A 148 -6.93 -10.28 18.69
C GLU A 148 -6.54 -11.09 19.93
N GLN A 149 -7.18 -12.23 20.14
CA GLN A 149 -7.10 -13.00 21.38
C GLN A 149 -5.99 -14.04 21.41
N SER A 150 -5.34 -14.32 20.28
CA SER A 150 -4.27 -15.32 20.27
C SER A 150 -3.02 -14.85 21.04
N ASN A 151 -2.19 -15.81 21.44
CA ASN A 151 -0.89 -15.54 22.09
C ASN A 151 0.20 -15.05 21.11
N ILE A 152 -0.14 -14.75 19.85
CA ILE A 152 0.79 -14.26 18.85
C ILE A 152 0.88 -12.73 18.98
N SER A 153 2.10 -12.19 19.06
CA SER A 153 2.30 -10.74 19.03
C SER A 153 2.24 -10.20 17.59
N PRO A 154 1.83 -8.94 17.38
CA PRO A 154 1.84 -8.31 16.05
C PRO A 154 3.18 -8.41 15.33
N ASP A 155 4.30 -8.13 16.02
CA ASP A 155 5.64 -8.29 15.45
C ASP A 155 5.97 -9.72 15.00
N ALA A 156 5.56 -10.73 15.78
CA ALA A 156 5.78 -12.12 15.44
C ALA A 156 4.95 -12.52 14.22
N PHE A 157 3.70 -12.07 14.16
CA PHE A 157 2.81 -12.29 13.02
C PHE A 157 3.34 -11.62 11.75
N ARG A 158 3.73 -10.33 11.80
CA ARG A 158 4.36 -9.62 10.68
C ARG A 158 5.60 -10.36 10.19
N SER A 159 6.48 -10.76 11.10
CA SER A 159 7.73 -11.46 10.75
C SER A 159 7.46 -12.79 10.06
N TRP A 160 6.40 -13.50 10.47
CA TRP A 160 5.96 -14.72 9.79
C TRP A 160 5.36 -14.44 8.41
N MET A 161 4.46 -13.45 8.29
CA MET A 161 3.90 -13.03 6.99
C MET A 161 5.00 -12.67 5.99
N SER A 162 5.98 -11.86 6.41
CA SER A 162 7.11 -11.49 5.56
C SER A 162 8.00 -12.66 5.16
N ALA A 163 8.09 -13.70 5.99
CA ALA A 163 8.83 -14.91 5.64
C ALA A 163 8.04 -15.83 4.69
N MET A 164 6.70 -15.88 4.83
CA MET A 164 5.84 -16.69 3.98
C MET A 164 5.73 -16.14 2.55
N PHE A 165 5.63 -14.82 2.43
CA PHE A 165 5.46 -14.10 1.16
C PHE A 165 6.73 -13.33 0.81
N VAL A 166 7.88 -13.99 0.88
CA VAL A 166 9.19 -13.34 0.61
C VAL A 166 9.44 -13.08 -0.88
N ASP A 167 8.82 -13.87 -1.74
CA ASP A 167 9.04 -13.84 -3.19
C ASP A 167 8.00 -12.98 -3.94
N VAL A 168 6.97 -12.48 -3.25
CA VAL A 168 5.88 -11.67 -3.78
C VAL A 168 5.61 -10.48 -2.87
N ASP A 169 4.95 -9.44 -3.37
CA ASP A 169 4.54 -8.35 -2.50
C ASP A 169 3.36 -8.82 -1.64
N HIS A 170 3.35 -8.41 -0.37
CA HIS A 170 2.23 -8.71 0.53
C HIS A 170 1.92 -7.55 1.45
N ASP A 171 0.67 -7.49 1.88
CA ASP A 171 0.19 -6.41 2.74
C ASP A 171 -1.02 -6.82 3.57
N ILE A 172 -1.38 -5.98 4.54
CA ILE A 172 -2.50 -6.21 5.45
C ILE A 172 -3.44 -5.01 5.52
N VAL A 173 -4.68 -5.29 5.90
CA VAL A 173 -5.72 -4.33 6.23
C VAL A 173 -6.39 -4.76 7.52
N SER A 174 -6.33 -3.89 8.53
CA SER A 174 -7.01 -4.09 9.80
C SER A 174 -8.29 -3.26 9.82
N ILE A 175 -9.43 -3.92 9.90
CA ILE A 175 -10.75 -3.30 10.09
C ILE A 175 -11.21 -3.68 11.48
N THR A 176 -11.21 -2.73 12.41
CA THR A 176 -11.47 -3.05 13.81
C THR A 176 -12.08 -1.88 14.59
N THR A 177 -12.51 -2.15 15.82
CA THR A 177 -12.93 -1.11 16.75
C THR A 177 -11.72 -0.30 17.21
N VAL A 178 -11.77 1.02 17.05
CA VAL A 178 -10.72 1.96 17.49
C VAL A 178 -11.05 2.61 18.84
N GLU A 179 -10.08 3.30 19.46
CA GLU A 179 -10.29 4.02 20.72
C GLU A 179 -11.23 5.25 20.58
N ASP A 180 -11.94 5.62 21.64
CA ASP A 180 -12.67 6.90 21.75
C ASP A 180 -11.66 8.07 21.88
N PRO A 181 -11.79 9.18 21.13
CA PRO A 181 -12.98 9.68 20.41
C PRO A 181 -13.07 9.33 18.93
N ASP A 182 -12.13 8.55 18.42
CA ASP A 182 -12.04 8.25 17.00
C ASP A 182 -13.03 7.16 16.58
N SER A 183 -13.57 6.41 17.54
CA SER A 183 -14.60 5.39 17.31
C SER A 183 -15.97 5.97 16.96
N LEU A 184 -16.52 5.51 15.84
CA LEU A 184 -17.91 5.68 15.45
C LEU A 184 -18.81 4.61 16.08
N CYS A 185 -18.23 3.59 16.72
CA CYS A 185 -18.95 2.58 17.48
C CYS A 185 -19.45 3.14 18.82
N SER A 186 -20.53 2.56 19.36
CA SER A 186 -21.00 2.93 20.70
C SER A 186 -20.04 2.41 21.78
N PHE A 187 -19.97 3.07 22.94
CA PHE A 187 -19.04 2.89 24.08
C PHE A 187 -18.80 1.47 24.68
N TRP A 188 -19.26 0.38 24.06
CA TRP A 188 -19.25 -0.98 24.61
C TRP A 188 -18.38 -1.99 23.84
N SER A 189 -17.73 -1.59 22.76
CA SER A 189 -16.88 -2.46 21.94
C SER A 189 -15.45 -2.56 22.51
N ASP A 190 -14.87 -3.76 22.45
CA ASP A 190 -13.47 -3.98 22.83
C ASP A 190 -12.54 -3.44 21.74
N VAL A 191 -11.48 -2.76 22.12
CA VAL A 191 -10.60 -2.07 21.15
C VAL A 191 -9.65 -3.09 20.52
N GLY A 192 -9.52 -3.04 19.20
CA GLY A 192 -8.67 -3.92 18.40
C GLY A 192 -7.17 -3.67 18.51
N HIS A 193 -6.62 -3.51 19.72
CA HIS A 193 -5.25 -3.04 19.95
C HIS A 193 -4.17 -3.74 19.12
N LYS A 194 -4.20 -5.07 19.02
CA LYS A 194 -3.20 -5.82 18.24
C LYS A 194 -3.39 -5.67 16.73
N TYR A 195 -4.63 -5.53 16.27
CA TYR A 195 -4.92 -5.26 14.86
C TYR A 195 -4.41 -3.86 14.46
N ILE A 196 -4.61 -2.86 15.34
CA ILE A 196 -4.09 -1.50 15.20
C ILE A 196 -2.56 -1.51 15.18
N GLU A 197 -1.93 -2.19 16.14
CA GLU A 197 -0.47 -2.32 16.20
C GLU A 197 0.09 -2.99 14.93
N LEU A 198 -0.57 -4.03 14.42
CA LEU A 198 -0.15 -4.68 13.18
C LEU A 198 -0.23 -3.74 11.98
N ALA A 199 -1.31 -2.95 11.83
CA ALA A 199 -1.42 -1.96 10.75
C ALA A 199 -0.28 -0.93 10.82
N SER A 200 0.03 -0.44 12.01
CA SER A 200 1.15 0.49 12.23
C SER A 200 2.50 -0.11 11.84
N LEU A 201 2.71 -1.41 12.09
CA LEU A 201 3.93 -2.11 11.66
C LEU A 201 4.08 -2.22 10.13
N TYR A 202 2.98 -2.10 9.37
CA TYR A 202 2.96 -1.98 7.92
C TYR A 202 2.98 -0.52 7.44
N GLY A 203 3.10 0.45 8.35
CA GLY A 203 3.11 1.88 8.04
C GLY A 203 1.73 2.41 7.63
N LYS A 204 0.66 1.81 8.14
CA LYS A 204 -0.72 2.13 7.81
C LYS A 204 -1.54 2.45 9.06
N ASP A 205 -2.63 3.16 8.82
CA ASP A 205 -3.71 3.31 9.79
C ASP A 205 -4.73 2.18 9.63
N GLU A 206 -5.38 1.83 10.73
CA GLU A 206 -6.54 0.95 10.75
C GLU A 206 -7.80 1.62 10.18
N ILE A 207 -8.81 0.81 9.88
CA ILE A 207 -10.13 1.27 9.48
C ILE A 207 -11.11 0.99 10.60
N ASP A 208 -11.83 2.00 11.06
CA ASP A 208 -12.92 1.80 12.01
C ASP A 208 -14.03 0.94 11.37
N ILE A 209 -14.35 -0.18 12.01
CA ILE A 209 -15.40 -1.12 11.58
C ILE A 209 -16.80 -0.50 11.54
N CYS A 210 -17.06 0.53 12.33
CA CYS A 210 -18.30 1.30 12.30
C CYS A 210 -18.28 2.43 11.25
N GLY A 211 -17.13 2.67 10.61
CA GLY A 211 -16.97 3.61 9.52
C GLY A 211 -17.71 3.16 8.26
N SER A 212 -18.28 4.14 7.54
CA SER A 212 -19.06 3.88 6.32
C SER A 212 -18.22 3.84 5.04
N ASP A 213 -16.91 4.11 5.10
CA ASP A 213 -16.13 4.43 3.91
C ASP A 213 -14.82 3.64 3.80
N TRP A 214 -14.96 2.33 3.61
CA TRP A 214 -13.83 1.44 3.36
C TRP A 214 -13.26 1.61 1.94
N SER A 215 -13.96 2.36 1.08
CA SER A 215 -13.55 2.63 -0.31
C SER A 215 -12.31 3.51 -0.40
N LEU A 216 -12.12 4.41 0.57
CA LEU A 216 -10.95 5.29 0.66
C LEU A 216 -9.64 4.51 0.80
N TRP A 217 -9.69 3.31 1.39
CA TRP A 217 -8.48 2.50 1.54
C TRP A 217 -7.90 2.07 0.18
N LEU A 218 -8.73 1.80 -0.83
CA LEU A 218 -8.24 1.40 -2.15
C LEU A 218 -7.64 2.53 -2.95
N SER A 219 -8.24 3.72 -2.89
CA SER A 219 -7.70 4.89 -3.59
C SER A 219 -6.32 5.28 -3.05
N ASP A 220 -6.09 5.04 -1.76
CA ASP A 220 -4.88 5.45 -1.06
C ASP A 220 -3.89 4.27 -0.87
N SER A 221 -4.28 3.05 -1.23
CA SER A 221 -3.42 1.86 -1.08
C SER A 221 -2.29 1.89 -2.10
N SER A 222 -1.14 2.37 -1.64
CA SER A 222 0.12 2.34 -2.38
C SER A 222 0.58 0.92 -2.72
N PHE A 223 0.12 -0.09 -1.97
CA PHE A 223 0.37 -1.50 -2.29
C PHE A 223 -0.38 -1.97 -3.54
N ILE A 224 -1.65 -1.59 -3.64
CA ILE A 224 -2.49 -2.01 -4.76
C ILE A 224 -2.14 -1.22 -6.03
N THR A 225 -1.92 0.09 -5.87
CA THR A 225 -1.59 0.93 -7.03
C THR A 225 -0.12 0.76 -7.43
N LYS A 226 0.81 0.64 -6.47
CA LYS A 226 2.28 0.70 -6.68
C LYS A 226 2.74 1.95 -7.43
N MET A 227 1.88 2.97 -7.49
CA MET A 227 2.12 4.17 -8.26
C MET A 227 2.88 5.20 -7.40
N LYS A 228 3.64 6.06 -8.08
CA LYS A 228 4.50 7.06 -7.45
C LYS A 228 4.33 8.37 -8.19
N ASP A 229 4.09 9.42 -7.43
CA ASP A 229 4.02 10.80 -7.92
C ASP A 229 5.30 11.58 -7.62
N SER A 230 6.33 10.93 -7.08
CA SER A 230 7.51 11.64 -6.59
C SER A 230 8.80 10.85 -6.70
N ILE A 231 9.91 11.57 -6.79
CA ILE A 231 11.27 11.03 -6.86
C ILE A 231 12.21 11.83 -5.96
N VAL A 232 12.92 11.13 -5.09
CA VAL A 232 14.01 11.70 -4.29
C VAL A 232 15.26 11.78 -5.17
N LEU A 233 15.88 12.95 -5.22
CA LEU A 233 17.09 13.18 -6.01
C LEU A 233 18.30 12.55 -5.32
N SER A 234 19.19 11.96 -6.12
CA SER A 234 20.37 11.24 -5.62
C SER A 234 21.48 12.15 -5.10
N GLU A 235 21.58 13.37 -5.65
CA GLU A 235 22.62 14.34 -5.30
C GLU A 235 22.05 15.53 -4.50
N ASP A 236 22.84 16.01 -3.55
CA ASP A 236 22.54 17.18 -2.74
C ASP A 236 22.77 18.49 -3.52
N ASP A 237 22.18 19.59 -3.03
CA ASP A 237 22.31 20.95 -3.61
C ASP A 237 22.00 21.07 -5.12
N PRO A 238 20.87 20.53 -5.61
CA PRO A 238 20.53 20.64 -7.01
C PRO A 238 20.20 22.09 -7.40
N ILE A 239 20.69 22.53 -8.55
CA ILE A 239 20.36 23.83 -9.13
C ILE A 239 18.93 23.78 -9.67
N VAL A 240 17.94 24.13 -8.85
CA VAL A 240 16.50 24.02 -9.15
C VAL A 240 16.12 24.63 -10.50
N LYS A 241 16.70 25.78 -10.87
CA LYS A 241 16.43 26.45 -12.16
C LYS A 241 16.88 25.68 -13.39
N SER A 242 17.68 24.64 -13.21
CA SER A 242 18.17 23.77 -14.28
C SER A 242 17.38 22.46 -14.41
N MET A 243 16.46 22.19 -13.47
CA MET A 243 15.65 20.98 -13.46
C MET A 243 14.72 20.93 -14.67
N VAL A 244 14.66 19.77 -15.30
CA VAL A 244 13.71 19.44 -16.37
C VAL A 244 13.19 18.04 -16.08
N VAL A 245 11.86 17.91 -16.01
CA VAL A 245 11.17 16.65 -15.74
C VAL A 245 10.56 16.12 -17.04
N TYR A 246 10.78 14.84 -17.32
CA TYR A 246 10.24 14.13 -18.46
C TYR A 246 9.33 12.99 -17.99
N ILE A 247 8.23 12.78 -18.69
CA ILE A 247 7.37 11.60 -18.59
C ILE A 247 7.22 11.06 -20.01
N GLU A 248 7.62 9.81 -20.23
CA GLU A 248 7.64 9.20 -21.57
C GLU A 248 8.32 10.10 -22.63
N ARG A 249 9.45 10.70 -22.23
CA ARG A 249 10.27 11.63 -23.03
C ARG A 249 9.59 12.97 -23.36
N GLN A 250 8.41 13.24 -22.81
CA GLN A 250 7.73 14.54 -22.93
C GLN A 250 8.01 15.40 -21.71
N ILE A 251 8.37 16.66 -21.93
CA ILE A 251 8.63 17.60 -20.83
C ILE A 251 7.31 17.95 -20.14
N THR A 252 7.29 17.85 -18.81
CA THR A 252 6.21 18.38 -17.97
C THR A 252 6.73 19.52 -17.09
N ASN A 253 5.84 20.49 -16.82
CA ASN A 253 6.09 21.57 -15.86
C ASN A 253 5.18 21.43 -14.62
N ASP A 254 4.39 20.37 -14.55
CA ASP A 254 3.46 20.12 -13.44
C ASP A 254 4.16 19.34 -12.34
N TRP A 255 5.08 20.03 -11.65
CA TRP A 255 5.87 19.48 -10.56
C TRP A 255 6.37 20.59 -9.64
N VAL A 256 6.73 20.22 -8.42
CA VAL A 256 7.31 21.08 -7.40
C VAL A 256 8.53 20.38 -6.80
N TYR A 257 9.61 21.13 -6.60
CA TYR A 257 10.75 20.66 -5.81
C TYR A 257 10.56 21.02 -4.34
N ILE A 258 10.76 20.03 -3.46
CA ILE A 258 10.65 20.09 -2.01
C ILE A 258 12.07 20.01 -1.44
N PRO A 259 12.69 21.14 -1.04
CA PRO A 259 14.06 21.17 -0.56
C PRO A 259 14.29 20.37 0.71
N GLU A 260 13.28 20.29 1.60
CA GLU A 260 13.40 19.64 2.91
C GLU A 260 13.68 18.14 2.80
N THR A 261 13.19 17.51 1.74
CA THR A 261 13.32 16.07 1.48
C THR A 261 14.10 15.77 0.20
N ASN A 262 14.70 16.79 -0.42
CA ASN A 262 15.36 16.71 -1.73
C ASN A 262 14.51 15.96 -2.78
N THR A 263 13.22 16.27 -2.86
CA THR A 263 12.24 15.49 -3.64
C THR A 263 11.62 16.34 -4.74
N VAL A 264 11.44 15.78 -5.93
CA VAL A 264 10.55 16.32 -6.95
C VAL A 264 9.22 15.59 -6.86
N SER A 265 8.16 16.35 -6.57
CA SER A 265 6.77 15.86 -6.51
C SER A 265 6.01 16.36 -7.74
N LEU A 266 5.36 15.43 -8.44
CA LEU A 266 4.54 15.67 -9.62
C LEU A 266 3.15 16.13 -9.18
N GLY A 267 2.50 16.98 -9.98
CA GLY A 267 1.11 17.40 -9.74
C GLY A 267 0.07 16.31 -10.03
N PHE A 268 0.51 15.14 -10.50
CA PHE A 268 -0.30 13.99 -10.86
C PHE A 268 0.53 12.70 -10.77
N THR A 269 -0.16 11.56 -10.78
CA THR A 269 0.46 10.23 -10.81
C THR A 269 0.60 9.74 -12.27
N PRO A 270 1.82 9.50 -12.78
CA PRO A 270 2.04 8.96 -14.14
C PRO A 270 1.41 7.59 -14.33
N ASP A 271 1.08 7.22 -15.57
CA ASP A 271 0.43 5.93 -15.85
C ASP A 271 1.39 4.74 -15.64
N TYR A 272 0.81 3.54 -15.48
CA TYR A 272 1.58 2.28 -15.33
C TYR A 272 2.60 2.09 -16.46
N GLY A 273 3.82 1.69 -16.09
CA GLY A 273 4.93 1.48 -17.01
C GLY A 273 5.56 2.75 -17.60
N GLU A 274 5.05 3.96 -17.28
CA GLU A 274 5.66 5.20 -17.75
C GLU A 274 7.01 5.46 -17.10
N LEU A 275 7.98 5.92 -17.88
CA LEU A 275 9.29 6.36 -17.42
C LEU A 275 9.25 7.84 -17.02
N VAL A 276 9.61 8.12 -15.76
CA VAL A 276 9.85 9.46 -15.23
C VAL A 276 11.35 9.72 -15.14
N GLU A 277 11.82 10.85 -15.66
CA GLU A 277 13.22 11.28 -15.60
C GLU A 277 13.31 12.73 -15.12
N VAL A 278 14.18 12.99 -14.16
CA VAL A 278 14.51 14.35 -13.69
C VAL A 278 15.96 14.63 -14.03
N GLY A 279 16.18 15.49 -15.02
CA GLY A 279 17.49 16.01 -15.37
C GLY A 279 17.78 17.32 -14.65
N TYR A 280 18.90 17.43 -13.95
CA TYR A 280 19.28 18.64 -13.22
C TYR A 280 20.79 18.83 -13.16
N LYS A 281 21.23 20.03 -12.77
CA LYS A 281 22.65 20.34 -12.57
C LYS A 281 22.99 20.47 -11.10
N ILE A 282 24.21 20.10 -10.74
CA ILE A 282 24.83 20.39 -9.45
C ILE A 282 26.04 21.30 -9.64
N SER A 283 26.39 22.07 -8.59
CA SER A 283 27.66 22.81 -8.54
C SER A 283 28.68 21.99 -7.77
N LEU A 284 29.90 21.88 -8.30
CA LEU A 284 31.06 21.40 -7.53
C LEU A 284 31.65 22.49 -6.63
#